data_AF-A0A137SLA2-F1
#
_entry.id   AF-A0A137SLA2-F1
#
_cell.length_a   1.000
_cell.length_b   1.000
_cell.length_c   1.000
_cell.angle_alpha   90.00
_cell.angle_beta   90.00
_cell.angle_gamma   90.00
#
_symmetry.space_group_name_H-M   'P 1'
#
loop_
_entity.id
_entity.type
_entity.pdbx_description
1 polymer ?
#
loop_
_entity_poly.entity_id
_entity_poly.type
_entity_poly.pdbx_seq_one_letter_code
_entity_poly.pdbx_strand_id
1 'polypeptide(L)'
;MNLVYARGGLEITLGTLANWCIKSAELLSPLIAVMKTHLLAQSTLCADETTIQVLDEKDRTAQQKSYMWVYRSNEYTAKPVVIYDYQPSRARSCPKAFLAGFAGYLQCGGYSAYENIDDIIPVGCWAHARRNFHDALTAQPKKQAKPLWH
;
A
#
# COMPACT_ATOMS: atom_id res chain seq x y z
N MET A 1 -3.48 -8.82 -30.22
CA MET A 1 -2.59 -10.00 -30.13
C MET A 1 -1.56 -9.75 -29.04
N ASN A 2 -1.43 -10.64 -28.05
CA ASN A 2 -0.43 -10.46 -26.99
C ASN A 2 0.95 -10.92 -27.52
N LEU A 3 1.79 -9.95 -27.90
CA LEU A 3 3.03 -10.16 -28.68
C LEU A 3 4.04 -11.10 -28.02
N VAL A 4 3.94 -11.33 -26.71
CA VAL A 4 4.85 -12.21 -25.95
C VAL A 4 4.50 -13.70 -26.18
N TYR A 5 3.23 -14.07 -26.12
CA TYR A 5 2.79 -15.47 -26.25
C TYR A 5 2.76 -15.95 -27.71
N ALA A 6 2.51 -15.03 -28.64
CA ALA A 6 2.56 -15.33 -30.08
C ALA A 6 3.96 -15.82 -30.53
N ARG A 7 5.04 -15.43 -29.85
CA ARG A 7 6.40 -15.94 -30.12
C ARG A 7 6.56 -17.44 -29.85
N GLY A 8 5.73 -17.99 -28.95
CA GLY A 8 5.68 -19.42 -28.65
C GLY A 8 4.59 -20.18 -29.42
N GLY A 9 3.94 -19.55 -30.42
CA GLY A 9 2.83 -20.15 -31.17
C GLY A 9 1.51 -20.24 -30.38
N LEU A 10 1.38 -19.50 -29.27
CA LEU A 10 0.19 -19.52 -28.42
C LEU A 10 -0.67 -18.27 -28.65
N GLU A 11 -1.93 -18.49 -29.02
CA GLU A 11 -2.94 -17.43 -29.12
C GLU A 11 -3.73 -17.31 -27.80
N ILE A 12 -3.26 -16.45 -26.91
CA ILE A 12 -3.91 -16.18 -25.63
C ILE A 12 -4.42 -14.75 -25.60
N THR A 13 -5.71 -14.58 -25.34
CA THR A 13 -6.34 -13.26 -25.21
C THR A 13 -6.02 -12.63 -23.84
N LEU A 14 -6.07 -11.29 -23.75
CA LEU A 14 -5.93 -10.60 -22.46
C LEU A 14 -7.04 -11.00 -21.47
N GLY A 15 -8.27 -11.23 -21.95
CA GLY A 15 -9.37 -11.68 -21.11
C GLY A 15 -9.12 -13.06 -20.49
N THR A 16 -8.52 -13.98 -21.25
CA THR A 16 -8.12 -15.30 -20.74
C THR A 16 -7.09 -15.17 -19.62
N LEU A 17 -6.06 -14.33 -19.80
CA LEU A 17 -5.03 -14.10 -18.78
C LEU A 17 -5.61 -13.46 -17.52
N ALA A 18 -6.48 -12.44 -17.67
CA ALA A 18 -7.16 -11.80 -16.55
C ALA A 18 -8.00 -12.81 -15.76
N ASN A 19 -8.79 -13.64 -16.45
CA ASN A 19 -9.58 -14.70 -15.83
C ASN A 19 -8.73 -15.74 -15.09
N TRP A 20 -7.55 -16.07 -15.61
CA TRP A 20 -6.61 -16.98 -14.91
C TRP A 20 -6.02 -16.34 -13.66
N CYS A 21 -5.68 -15.06 -13.69
CA CYS A 21 -5.25 -14.34 -12.49
C CYS A 21 -6.35 -14.33 -11.42
N ILE A 22 -7.60 -14.07 -11.79
CA ILE A 22 -8.74 -14.07 -10.86
C ILE A 22 -8.91 -15.45 -10.23
N LYS A 23 -9.00 -16.52 -11.04
CA LYS A 23 -9.13 -17.90 -10.54
C LYS A 23 -7.97 -18.32 -9.65
N SER A 24 -6.75 -17.90 -9.98
CA SER A 24 -5.57 -18.20 -9.16
C SER A 24 -5.66 -17.49 -7.81
N ALA A 25 -6.11 -16.22 -7.79
CA ALA A 25 -6.32 -15.48 -6.55
C ALA A 25 -7.40 -16.13 -5.66
N GLU A 26 -8.50 -16.60 -6.26
CA GLU A 26 -9.55 -17.33 -5.55
C GLU A 26 -9.00 -18.62 -4.89
N LEU A 27 -8.24 -19.42 -5.63
CA LEU A 27 -7.61 -20.64 -5.12
C LEU A 27 -6.59 -20.36 -4.01
N LEU A 28 -5.90 -19.22 -4.07
CA LEU A 28 -4.90 -18.80 -3.08
C LEU A 28 -5.52 -18.07 -1.87
N SER A 29 -6.83 -17.81 -1.86
CA SER A 29 -7.50 -17.10 -0.76
C SER A 29 -7.22 -17.71 0.63
N PRO A 30 -7.23 -19.05 0.82
CA PRO A 30 -6.88 -19.64 2.12
C PRO A 30 -5.43 -19.37 2.53
N LEU A 31 -4.50 -19.33 1.58
CA LEU A 31 -3.11 -18.99 1.86
C LEU A 31 -2.98 -17.52 2.30
N ILE A 32 -3.68 -16.60 1.63
CA ILE A 32 -3.70 -15.18 2.01
C ILE A 32 -4.27 -15.01 3.42
N ALA A 33 -5.30 -15.78 3.79
CA ALA A 33 -5.85 -15.76 5.15
C ALA A 33 -4.81 -16.21 6.20
N VAL A 34 -4.07 -17.30 5.94
CA VAL A 34 -2.97 -17.76 6.82
C VAL A 34 -1.85 -16.74 6.88
N MET A 35 -1.48 -16.13 5.75
CA MET A 35 -0.50 -15.03 5.70
C MET A 35 -0.94 -13.85 6.57
N LYS A 36 -2.23 -13.47 6.52
CA LYS A 36 -2.78 -12.40 7.35
C LYS A 36 -2.70 -12.76 8.83
N THR A 37 -3.08 -13.97 9.22
CA THR A 37 -2.95 -14.43 10.62
C THR A 37 -1.49 -14.38 11.08
N HIS A 38 -0.55 -14.86 10.27
CA HIS A 38 0.88 -14.82 10.59
C HIS A 38 1.41 -13.37 10.70
N LEU A 39 0.93 -12.48 9.83
CA LEU A 39 1.27 -11.06 9.83
C LEU A 39 0.76 -10.38 11.12
N LEU A 40 -0.51 -10.54 11.48
CA LEU A 40 -1.10 -9.91 12.66
C LEU A 40 -0.56 -10.49 13.98
N ALA A 41 0.10 -11.65 13.96
CA ALA A 41 0.78 -12.22 15.12
C ALA A 41 2.18 -11.62 15.38
N GLN A 42 2.70 -10.78 14.49
CA GLN A 42 3.99 -10.10 14.71
C GLN A 42 3.85 -9.02 15.79
N SER A 43 4.97 -8.62 16.40
CA SER A 43 5.01 -7.48 17.35
C SER A 43 5.18 -6.12 16.66
N THR A 44 5.64 -6.13 15.39
CA THR A 44 5.86 -4.92 14.58
C THR A 44 5.42 -5.14 13.14
N LEU A 45 4.76 -4.13 12.57
CA LEU A 45 4.28 -4.12 11.18
C LEU A 45 4.59 -2.79 10.53
N CYS A 46 4.59 -2.76 9.19
CA CYS A 46 4.55 -1.51 8.44
C CYS A 46 3.24 -1.40 7.67
N ALA A 47 2.68 -0.19 7.59
CA ALA A 47 1.52 0.13 6.78
C ALA A 47 1.77 1.40 5.95
N ASP A 48 1.30 1.38 4.71
CA ASP A 48 1.27 2.53 3.81
C ASP A 48 0.06 2.43 2.89
N GLU A 49 -0.42 3.56 2.38
CA GLU A 49 -1.55 3.60 1.47
C GLU A 49 -1.27 4.47 0.25
N THR A 50 -1.57 3.92 -0.94
CA THR A 50 -1.40 4.64 -2.21
C THR A 50 -2.76 4.86 -2.86
N THR A 51 -2.98 6.07 -3.37
CA THR A 51 -4.20 6.40 -4.13
C THR A 51 -4.14 5.74 -5.50
N ILE A 52 -5.21 5.09 -5.89
CA ILE A 52 -5.39 4.46 -7.21
C ILE A 52 -6.74 4.88 -7.81
N GLN A 53 -6.93 4.60 -9.09
CA GLN A 53 -8.22 4.69 -9.77
C GLN A 53 -8.55 3.33 -10.37
N VAL A 54 -9.78 2.87 -10.14
CA VAL A 54 -10.29 1.62 -10.69
C VAL A 54 -11.22 1.96 -11.83
N LEU A 55 -10.93 1.43 -13.03
CA LEU A 55 -11.66 1.78 -14.25
C LEU A 55 -13.10 1.27 -14.26
N ASP A 56 -13.31 0.08 -13.68
CA ASP A 56 -14.60 -0.60 -13.62
C ASP A 56 -14.83 -1.11 -12.21
N GLU A 57 -15.60 -0.35 -11.42
CA GLU A 57 -15.97 -0.68 -10.06
C GLU A 57 -17.49 -0.50 -9.92
N LYS A 58 -18.13 -1.50 -9.32
CA LYS A 58 -19.57 -1.47 -9.12
C LYS A 58 -19.95 -0.25 -8.27
N ASP A 59 -20.97 0.48 -8.72
CA ASP A 59 -21.54 1.64 -8.03
C ASP A 59 -20.57 2.83 -7.86
N ARG A 60 -19.46 2.86 -8.62
CA ARG A 60 -18.43 3.90 -8.55
C ARG A 60 -17.96 4.33 -9.95
N THR A 61 -17.56 5.60 -10.09
CA THR A 61 -17.06 6.14 -11.37
C THR A 61 -15.55 5.95 -11.49
N ALA A 62 -15.05 5.81 -12.72
CA ALA A 62 -13.62 5.59 -12.98
C ALA A 62 -12.70 6.69 -12.43
N GLN A 63 -13.21 7.92 -12.23
CA GLN A 63 -12.45 9.05 -11.70
C GLN A 63 -12.40 9.07 -10.16
N GLN A 64 -13.27 8.32 -9.49
CA GLN A 64 -13.28 8.26 -8.03
C GLN A 64 -11.99 7.64 -7.51
N LYS A 65 -11.48 8.21 -6.41
CA LYS A 65 -10.28 7.72 -5.75
C LYS A 65 -10.61 6.47 -4.97
N SER A 66 -9.84 5.43 -5.23
CA SER A 66 -9.73 4.24 -4.40
C SER A 66 -8.32 4.15 -3.86
N TYR A 67 -8.06 3.17 -3.01
CA TYR A 67 -6.82 3.12 -2.25
C TYR A 67 -6.35 1.67 -2.13
N MET A 68 -5.04 1.49 -2.19
CA MET A 68 -4.40 0.21 -1.94
C MET A 68 -3.54 0.37 -0.68
N TRP A 69 -3.93 -0.28 0.42
CA TRP A 69 -3.05 -0.43 1.57
C TRP A 69 -2.05 -1.53 1.31
N VAL A 70 -0.85 -1.33 1.81
CA VAL A 70 0.18 -2.35 1.88
C VAL A 70 0.51 -2.57 3.33
N TYR A 71 0.25 -3.78 3.82
CA TYR A 71 0.68 -4.22 5.14
C TYR A 71 1.81 -5.21 4.95
N ARG A 72 2.91 -5.00 5.68
CA ARG A 72 4.04 -5.92 5.62
C ARG A 72 4.69 -6.15 6.96
N SER A 73 5.30 -7.32 7.08
CA SER A 73 6.18 -7.62 8.19
C SER A 73 7.46 -6.79 8.11
N ASN A 74 8.14 -6.64 9.24
CA ASN A 74 9.46 -6.04 9.29
C ASN A 74 10.49 -6.89 8.50
N GLU A 75 11.57 -6.25 8.04
CA GLU A 75 12.63 -6.85 7.21
C GLU A 75 13.35 -8.03 7.89
N TYR A 76 13.41 -8.02 9.22
CA TYR A 76 14.06 -9.06 10.02
C TYR A 76 13.17 -10.28 10.31
N THR A 77 11.96 -10.34 9.75
CA THR A 77 11.04 -11.46 9.98
C THR A 77 11.47 -12.67 9.16
N ALA A 78 11.66 -13.83 9.81
CA ALA A 78 12.09 -15.07 9.13
C ALA A 78 11.12 -15.54 8.03
N LYS A 79 9.83 -15.23 8.17
CA LYS A 79 8.78 -15.52 7.20
C LYS A 79 8.12 -14.19 6.78
N PRO A 80 8.70 -13.47 5.81
CA PRO A 80 8.20 -12.16 5.42
C PRO A 80 6.85 -12.29 4.73
N VAL A 81 5.93 -11.39 5.07
CA VAL A 81 4.60 -11.31 4.47
C VAL A 81 4.35 -9.89 3.99
N VAL A 82 3.76 -9.76 2.80
CA VAL A 82 3.23 -8.52 2.25
C VAL A 82 1.81 -8.80 1.76
N ILE A 83 0.86 -7.97 2.19
CA ILE A 83 -0.54 -8.05 1.77
C ILE A 83 -0.96 -6.70 1.22
N TYR A 84 -1.53 -6.74 0.02
CA TYR A 84 -2.16 -5.61 -0.64
C TYR A 84 -3.66 -5.70 -0.37
N ASP A 85 -4.22 -4.65 0.22
CA ASP A 85 -5.61 -4.57 0.64
C ASP A 85 -6.29 -3.39 -0.07
N TYR A 86 -7.13 -3.72 -1.05
CA TYR A 86 -7.91 -2.75 -1.78
C TYR A 86 -9.04 -2.18 -0.91
N GLN A 87 -9.20 -0.86 -0.88
CA GLN A 87 -10.38 -0.24 -0.28
C GLN A 87 -10.95 0.91 -1.12
N PRO A 88 -12.28 1.07 -1.15
CA PRO A 88 -12.96 2.15 -1.86
C PRO A 88 -12.93 3.50 -1.10
N SER A 89 -12.36 3.54 0.11
CA SER A 89 -12.33 4.69 1.00
C SER A 89 -10.98 4.82 1.69
N ARG A 90 -10.57 6.05 2.05
CA ARG A 90 -9.40 6.33 2.89
C ARG A 90 -9.71 6.43 4.38
N ALA A 91 -10.93 6.11 4.78
CA ALA A 91 -11.37 6.28 6.17
C ALA A 91 -10.59 5.36 7.13
N ARG A 92 -10.47 5.78 8.40
CA ARG A 92 -9.90 4.98 9.50
C ARG A 92 -10.51 3.58 9.62
N SER A 93 -11.78 3.41 9.24
CA SER A 93 -12.46 2.11 9.23
C SER A 93 -11.73 1.07 8.39
N CYS A 94 -11.03 1.48 7.33
CA CYS A 94 -10.29 0.60 6.44
C CYS A 94 -9.10 -0.08 7.15
N PRO A 95 -8.08 0.66 7.65
CA PRO A 95 -7.00 0.04 8.41
C PRO A 95 -7.46 -0.57 9.74
N LYS A 96 -8.47 0.02 10.40
CA LYS A 96 -9.05 -0.57 11.63
C LYS A 96 -9.62 -1.97 11.37
N ALA A 97 -10.32 -2.18 10.26
CA ALA A 97 -10.87 -3.49 9.91
C ALA A 97 -9.76 -4.49 9.54
N PHE A 98 -8.73 -4.06 8.80
CA PHE A 98 -7.63 -4.95 8.43
C PHE A 98 -6.82 -5.41 9.66
N LEU A 99 -6.48 -4.46 10.54
CA LEU A 99 -5.61 -4.64 11.70
C LEU A 99 -6.33 -5.18 12.94
N ALA A 100 -7.61 -5.55 12.83
CA ALA A 100 -8.35 -6.12 13.94
C ALA A 100 -7.62 -7.35 14.52
N GLY A 101 -7.33 -7.31 15.82
CA GLY A 101 -6.60 -8.36 16.54
C GLY A 101 -5.07 -8.24 16.52
N PHE A 102 -4.50 -7.24 15.84
CA PHE A 102 -3.08 -6.91 15.99
C PHE A 102 -2.85 -6.00 17.20
N ALA A 103 -1.81 -6.30 17.96
CA ALA A 103 -1.35 -5.48 19.08
C ALA A 103 0.17 -5.29 18.97
N GLY A 104 0.64 -4.04 18.96
CA GLY A 104 2.06 -3.74 18.83
C GLY A 104 2.38 -2.45 18.09
N TYR A 105 3.58 -2.38 17.52
CA TYR A 105 4.07 -1.16 16.86
C TYR A 105 3.77 -1.18 15.37
N LEU A 106 3.10 -0.13 14.89
CA LEU A 106 2.78 0.04 13.47
C LEU A 106 3.63 1.17 12.87
N GLN A 107 4.62 0.82 12.07
CA GLN A 107 5.41 1.79 11.33
C GLN A 107 4.61 2.32 10.15
N CYS A 108 4.15 3.56 10.23
CA CYS A 108 3.31 4.18 9.22
C CYS A 108 3.74 5.63 8.95
N GLY A 109 3.15 6.23 7.90
CA GLY A 109 3.21 7.68 7.75
C GLY A 109 2.49 8.40 8.89
N GLY A 110 2.59 9.74 8.94
CA GLY A 110 1.86 10.57 9.90
C GLY A 110 0.38 10.77 9.53
N TYR A 111 -0.29 9.76 8.99
CA TYR A 111 -1.68 9.85 8.57
C TYR A 111 -2.63 9.53 9.72
N SER A 112 -3.59 10.41 9.97
CA SER A 112 -4.51 10.32 11.11
C SER A 112 -5.44 9.10 11.12
N ALA A 113 -5.55 8.37 10.00
CA ALA A 113 -6.27 7.11 9.96
C ALA A 113 -5.60 6.02 10.81
N TYR A 114 -4.31 6.12 11.11
CA TYR A 114 -3.60 5.18 11.98
C TYR A 114 -3.70 5.55 13.47
N GLU A 115 -4.17 6.75 13.79
CA GLU A 115 -4.34 7.20 15.18
C GLU A 115 -5.59 6.59 15.82
N ASN A 116 -5.52 6.34 17.13
CA ASN A 116 -6.63 5.82 17.95
C ASN A 116 -7.23 4.51 17.42
N ILE A 117 -6.37 3.60 16.92
CA ILE A 117 -6.73 2.20 16.71
C ILE A 117 -6.30 1.45 17.97
N ASP A 118 -7.24 0.70 18.55
CA ASP A 118 -7.06 -0.03 19.81
C ASP A 118 -5.85 -0.97 19.74
N ASP A 119 -5.08 -1.06 20.82
CA ASP A 119 -3.88 -1.91 20.98
C ASP A 119 -2.70 -1.65 20.02
N ILE A 120 -2.77 -0.59 19.21
CA ILE A 120 -1.74 -0.20 18.25
C ILE A 120 -1.01 1.05 18.69
N ILE A 121 0.31 1.01 18.62
CA ILE A 121 1.19 2.16 18.83
C ILE A 121 1.79 2.57 17.46
N PRO A 122 1.30 3.66 16.83
CA PRO A 122 1.90 4.17 15.61
C PRO A 122 3.34 4.64 15.86
N VAL A 123 4.27 4.20 15.03
CA VAL A 123 5.66 4.68 15.01
C VAL A 123 5.95 5.31 13.66
N GLY A 124 6.50 6.52 13.67
CA GLY A 124 6.71 7.29 12.45
C GLY A 124 7.69 6.61 11.48
N CYS A 125 7.34 6.60 10.19
CA CYS A 125 8.21 6.11 9.13
C CYS A 125 9.30 7.15 8.76
N TRP A 126 10.57 6.77 8.89
CA TRP A 126 11.72 7.63 8.55
C TRP A 126 11.76 8.07 7.08
N ALA A 127 11.30 7.22 6.16
CA ALA A 127 11.22 7.58 4.74
C ALA A 127 10.22 8.73 4.51
N HIS A 128 9.08 8.70 5.19
CA HIS A 128 8.09 9.77 5.15
C HIS A 128 8.61 11.05 5.80
N ALA A 129 9.25 10.94 6.97
CA ALA A 129 9.87 12.09 7.62
C ALA A 129 10.92 12.76 6.71
N ARG A 130 11.83 11.98 6.12
CA ARG A 130 12.86 12.48 5.19
C ARG A 130 12.25 13.18 3.98
N ARG A 131 11.20 12.64 3.38
CA ARG A 131 10.52 13.24 2.22
C ARG A 131 10.03 14.65 2.54
N ASN A 132 9.39 14.83 3.69
CA ASN A 132 8.90 16.14 4.11
C ASN A 132 10.04 17.17 4.30
N PHE A 133 11.17 16.77 4.88
CA PHE A 133 12.35 17.63 4.98
C PHE A 133 12.93 18.00 3.62
N HIS A 134 13.01 17.02 2.71
CA HIS A 134 13.48 17.26 1.35
C HIS A 134 12.55 18.23 0.59
N ASP A 135 11.24 18.01 0.66
CA ASP A 135 10.25 18.86 0.00
C ASP A 135 10.32 20.30 0.54
N ALA A 136 10.48 20.47 1.85
CA ALA A 136 10.71 21.77 2.47
C ALA A 136 11.99 22.46 1.97
N LEU A 137 13.09 21.72 1.80
CA LEU A 137 14.33 22.26 1.22
C LEU A 137 14.13 22.70 -0.23
N THR A 138 13.40 21.92 -1.05
CA THR A 138 13.14 22.27 -2.45
C THR A 138 12.19 23.45 -2.62
N ALA A 139 11.27 23.65 -1.68
CA ALA A 139 10.34 24.78 -1.67
C ALA A 139 11.00 26.10 -1.22
N GLN A 140 12.22 26.05 -0.65
CA GLN A 140 12.92 27.25 -0.23
C GLN A 140 13.26 28.12 -1.46
N PRO A 141 12.92 29.42 -1.44
CA PRO A 141 13.33 30.33 -2.50
C PRO A 141 14.85 30.31 -2.63
N LYS A 142 15.36 30.13 -3.85
CA LYS A 142 16.79 30.33 -4.09
C LYS A 142 17.13 31.75 -3.64
N LYS A 143 18.03 31.90 -2.66
CA LYS A 143 18.59 33.22 -2.33
C LYS A 143 19.12 33.80 -3.63
N GLN A 144 18.52 34.89 -4.12
CA GLN A 144 19.21 35.75 -5.06
C GLN A 144 20.48 36.20 -4.32
N ALA A 145 21.63 35.73 -4.77
CA ALA A 145 22.90 36.30 -4.36
C ALA A 145 22.84 37.77 -4.74
N LYS A 146 22.62 38.66 -3.77
CA LYS A 146 22.85 40.08 -3.97
C LYS A 146 24.33 40.21 -4.32
N PRO A 147 24.72 40.74 -5.49
CA PRO A 147 26.12 40.99 -5.77
C PRO A 147 26.62 41.97 -4.70
N LEU A 148 27.63 41.54 -3.95
CA LEU A 148 28.28 42.30 -2.89
C LEU A 148 29.31 43.24 -3.53
N TRP A 149 28.90 44.25 -4.29
CA TRP A 149 29.81 45.33 -4.68
C TRP A 149 29.07 46.67 -4.61
N HIS A 150 29.63 47.58 -3.82
CA HIS A 150 29.37 49.02 -3.81
C HIS A 150 30.20 49.69 -4.91
#